data_AF-A0A976KBD1-F1
#
_entry.id   AF-A0A976KBD1-F1
#
_cell.length_a   1.000
_cell.length_b   1.000
_cell.length_c   1.000
_cell.angle_alpha   90.00
_cell.angle_beta   90.00
_cell.angle_gamma   90.00
#
_symmetry.space_group_name_H-M   'P 1'
#
loop_
_entity.id
_entity.type
_entity.pdbx_description
1 polymer ?
#
loop_
_entity_poly.entity_id
_entity_poly.type
_entity_poly.pdbx_seq_one_letter_code
_entity_poly.pdbx_strand_id
1 'polypeptide(L)'
;MRWEFNGPLFEPLWRLLDQTHVADGVSSLLDWVKARTGWIGFWNRFYPWNYPQLLSKLMLAAGLLVALGFAWTDRRPVPSMGRIFGSVILFAATVYPWYLIWILPWAATCRHTAWLGLSSLILLSYIPQFTEVPLFPWVYLPIWIPFLVLFRLPSSRWSID
;
A
#
# COMPACT_ATOMS: atom_id res chain seq x y z
N MET A 1 -15.46 -13.75 3.11
CA MET A 1 -14.27 -13.12 3.73
C MET A 1 -13.79 -12.00 2.81
N ARG A 2 -13.92 -10.73 3.21
CA ARG A 2 -13.39 -9.60 2.42
C ARG A 2 -12.19 -9.02 3.14
N TRP A 3 -10.99 -9.45 2.72
CA TRP A 3 -9.71 -8.85 3.10
C TRP A 3 -9.37 -7.64 2.25
N GLU A 4 -10.20 -7.33 1.27
CA GLU A 4 -10.07 -6.14 0.45
C GLU A 4 -9.98 -4.92 1.38
N PHE A 5 -9.06 -4.00 1.08
CA PHE A 5 -8.90 -2.72 1.78
C PHE A 5 -8.18 -2.76 3.14
N ASN A 6 -7.47 -3.83 3.52
CA ASN A 6 -6.65 -3.80 4.74
C ASN A 6 -5.19 -3.34 4.53
N GLY A 7 -4.82 -3.01 3.29
CA GLY A 7 -3.49 -2.49 2.97
C GLY A 7 -3.22 -1.14 3.67
N PRO A 8 -2.00 -0.90 4.18
CA PRO A 8 -1.69 0.25 5.02
C PRO A 8 -1.84 1.58 4.29
N LEU A 9 -1.52 1.59 3.00
CA LEU A 9 -1.57 2.78 2.17
C LEU A 9 -2.84 2.86 1.32
N PHE A 10 -3.42 1.71 0.97
CA PHE A 10 -4.53 1.66 0.02
C PHE A 10 -5.79 2.28 0.56
N GLU A 11 -6.21 1.90 1.77
CA GLU A 11 -7.47 2.36 2.34
C GLU A 11 -7.51 3.87 2.61
N PRO A 12 -6.48 4.46 3.26
CA PRO A 12 -6.43 5.90 3.44
C PRO A 12 -6.36 6.64 2.11
N LEU A 13 -5.63 6.09 1.13
CA LEU A 13 -5.45 6.73 -0.17
C LEU A 13 -6.75 6.81 -0.96
N TRP A 14 -7.48 5.70 -1.11
CA TRP A 14 -8.71 5.75 -1.92
C TRP A 14 -9.78 6.62 -1.24
N ARG A 15 -9.86 6.64 0.10
CA ARG A 15 -10.75 7.55 0.82
C ARG A 15 -10.36 9.00 0.63
N LEU A 16 -9.07 9.31 0.66
CA LEU A 16 -8.59 10.66 0.39
C LEU A 16 -8.95 11.10 -1.03
N LEU A 17 -8.77 10.23 -2.02
CA LEU A 17 -9.15 10.48 -3.42
C LEU A 17 -10.65 10.70 -3.59
N ASP A 18 -11.46 9.95 -2.83
CA ASP A 18 -12.92 10.09 -2.80
C ASP A 18 -13.32 11.44 -2.18
N GLN A 19 -12.75 11.81 -1.02
CA GLN A 19 -13.00 13.09 -0.34
C GLN A 19 -12.54 14.31 -1.15
N THR A 20 -11.48 14.15 -1.93
CA THR A 20 -10.91 15.23 -2.77
C THR A 20 -11.54 15.27 -4.15
N HIS A 21 -12.54 14.44 -4.44
CA HIS A 21 -13.26 14.41 -5.71
C HIS A 21 -12.32 14.26 -6.93
N VAL A 22 -11.22 13.53 -6.77
CA VAL A 22 -10.20 13.39 -7.84
C VAL A 22 -10.80 12.72 -9.08
N ALA A 23 -11.76 11.83 -8.90
CA ALA A 23 -12.50 11.23 -10.01
C ALA A 23 -13.20 12.30 -10.87
N ASP A 24 -13.76 13.35 -10.27
CA ASP A 24 -14.41 14.44 -11.02
C ASP A 24 -13.39 15.23 -11.84
N GLY A 25 -12.19 15.43 -11.31
CA GLY A 25 -11.06 16.02 -12.03
C GLY A 25 -10.62 15.17 -13.24
N VAL A 26 -10.54 13.85 -13.07
CA VAL A 26 -10.23 12.91 -14.16
C VAL A 26 -11.31 12.92 -15.24
N SER A 27 -12.59 12.94 -14.85
CA SER A 27 -13.72 13.10 -15.79
C SER A 27 -13.60 14.40 -16.58
N SER A 28 -13.32 15.50 -15.89
CA SER A 28 -13.16 16.83 -16.51
C SER A 28 -12.01 16.85 -17.53
N LEU A 29 -10.91 16.16 -17.22
CA LEU A 29 -9.79 15.99 -18.13
C LEU A 29 -10.19 15.17 -19.36
N LEU A 30 -10.89 14.05 -19.16
CA LEU A 30 -11.38 13.22 -20.27
C LEU A 30 -12.32 14.01 -21.19
N ASP A 31 -13.23 14.81 -20.63
CA ASP A 31 -14.12 15.68 -21.39
C ASP A 31 -13.35 16.75 -22.18
N TRP A 32 -12.32 17.36 -21.59
CA TRP A 32 -11.46 18.31 -22.27
C TRP A 32 -10.70 17.67 -23.45
N VAL A 33 -10.11 16.49 -23.26
CA VAL A 33 -9.39 15.77 -24.32
C VAL A 33 -10.35 15.34 -25.42
N LYS A 34 -11.55 14.89 -25.06
CA LYS A 34 -12.62 14.53 -25.99
C LYS A 34 -13.04 15.70 -26.87
N ALA A 35 -13.24 16.88 -26.27
CA ALA A 35 -13.56 18.11 -27.01
C ALA A 35 -12.44 18.51 -27.97
N ARG A 36 -11.17 18.28 -27.59
CA ARG A 36 -10.00 18.66 -28.41
C ARG A 36 -9.68 17.68 -29.53
N THR A 37 -9.94 16.39 -29.34
CA THR A 37 -9.58 15.34 -30.31
C THR A 37 -10.76 14.90 -31.20
N GLY A 38 -12.01 15.14 -30.77
CA GLY A 38 -13.21 14.68 -31.46
C GLY A 38 -13.47 13.16 -31.37
N TRP A 39 -12.60 12.39 -30.71
CA TRP A 39 -12.66 10.93 -30.68
C TRP A 39 -13.52 10.39 -29.53
N ILE A 40 -14.81 10.73 -29.54
CA ILE A 40 -15.76 10.46 -28.47
C ILE A 40 -15.81 8.97 -28.06
N GLY A 41 -15.92 8.07 -29.04
CA GLY A 41 -16.03 6.62 -28.77
C GLY A 41 -14.74 5.99 -28.20
N PHE A 42 -13.57 6.59 -28.46
CA PHE A 42 -12.32 6.14 -27.85
C PHE A 42 -12.26 6.53 -26.38
N TRP A 43 -12.50 7.81 -26.06
CA TRP A 43 -12.38 8.33 -24.70
C TRP A 43 -13.47 7.84 -23.75
N ASN A 44 -14.69 7.59 -24.24
CA ASN A 44 -15.77 7.05 -23.41
C ASN A 44 -15.44 5.66 -22.79
N ARG A 45 -14.50 4.89 -23.38
CA ARG A 45 -14.06 3.60 -22.82
C ARG A 45 -13.36 3.70 -21.48
N PHE A 46 -12.85 4.89 -21.12
CA PHE A 46 -12.09 5.11 -19.89
C PHE A 46 -12.97 5.53 -18.70
N TYR A 47 -14.19 6.02 -18.93
CA TYR A 47 -15.10 6.43 -17.86
C TYR A 47 -15.46 5.32 -16.86
N PRO A 48 -15.73 4.06 -17.29
CA PRO A 48 -15.96 2.95 -16.36
C PRO A 48 -14.80 2.68 -15.41
N TRP A 49 -13.60 3.15 -15.72
CA TRP A 49 -12.39 2.99 -14.92
C TRP A 49 -12.14 4.16 -13.97
N ASN A 50 -12.98 5.21 -14.03
CA ASN A 50 -12.81 6.39 -13.22
C ASN A 50 -13.47 6.26 -11.84
N TYR A 51 -12.88 5.42 -10.98
CA TYR A 51 -13.31 5.27 -9.59
C TYR A 51 -12.10 5.36 -8.64
N PRO A 52 -12.27 5.93 -7.42
CA PRO A 52 -11.17 6.19 -6.48
C PRO A 52 -10.32 4.95 -6.15
N GLN A 53 -10.92 3.77 -6.13
CA GLN A 53 -10.23 2.51 -5.83
C GLN A 53 -9.30 2.05 -6.97
N LEU A 54 -9.57 2.38 -8.23
CA LEU A 54 -8.62 2.09 -9.32
C LEU A 54 -7.50 3.11 -9.34
N LEU A 55 -7.85 4.39 -9.19
CA LEU A 55 -6.86 5.48 -9.17
C LEU A 55 -5.83 5.27 -8.05
N SER A 56 -6.30 4.90 -6.85
CA SER A 56 -5.40 4.53 -5.75
C SER A 56 -4.52 3.32 -6.08
N LYS A 57 -5.05 2.25 -6.72
CA LYS A 57 -4.21 1.11 -7.18
C LYS A 57 -3.13 1.55 -8.17
N LEU A 58 -3.47 2.43 -9.12
CA LEU A 58 -2.50 2.97 -10.09
C LEU A 58 -1.43 3.83 -9.40
N MET A 59 -1.82 4.67 -8.44
CA MET A 59 -0.88 5.47 -7.65
C MET A 59 0.03 4.61 -6.79
N LEU A 60 -0.50 3.56 -6.15
CA LEU A 60 0.32 2.61 -5.39
C LEU A 60 1.26 1.81 -6.29
N ALA A 61 0.80 1.40 -7.48
CA ALA A 61 1.64 0.73 -8.46
C ALA A 61 2.79 1.64 -8.93
N ALA A 62 2.51 2.91 -9.20
CA ALA A 62 3.54 3.90 -9.53
C ALA A 62 4.54 4.11 -8.36
N GLY A 63 4.03 4.25 -7.14
CA GLY A 63 4.85 4.36 -5.92
C GLY A 63 5.74 3.13 -5.71
N LEU A 64 5.20 1.93 -5.95
CA LEU A 64 5.97 0.68 -5.89
C LEU A 64 7.09 0.68 -6.93
N LEU A 65 6.82 1.05 -8.18
CA LEU A 65 7.86 1.12 -9.23
C LEU A 65 9.00 2.06 -8.86
N VAL A 66 8.68 3.23 -8.28
CA VAL A 66 9.67 4.19 -7.78
C VAL A 66 10.49 3.56 -6.63
N ALA A 67 9.83 2.92 -5.66
CA ALA A 67 10.49 2.27 -4.55
C ALA A 67 11.41 1.12 -5.01
N LEU A 68 10.97 0.32 -5.98
CA LEU A 68 11.77 -0.73 -6.61
C LEU A 68 12.97 -0.15 -7.35
N GLY A 69 12.80 0.96 -8.07
CA GLY A 69 13.91 1.67 -8.72
C GLY A 69 14.99 2.09 -7.72
N PHE A 70 14.60 2.69 -6.59
CA PHE A 70 15.55 3.04 -5.54
C PHE A 70 16.22 1.80 -4.92
N ALA A 71 15.47 0.73 -4.65
CA ALA A 71 16.03 -0.50 -4.10
C ALA A 71 17.04 -1.17 -5.06
N TRP A 72 16.79 -1.09 -6.37
CA TRP A 72 17.67 -1.65 -7.39
C TRP A 72 19.04 -0.98 -7.46
N THR A 73 19.12 0.30 -7.06
CA THR A 73 20.39 1.03 -7.04
C THR A 73 21.28 0.67 -5.85
N ASP A 74 20.75 0.03 -4.80
CA ASP A 74 21.56 -0.39 -3.65
C ASP A 74 22.33 -1.68 -3.96
N ARG A 75 23.66 -1.63 -3.79
CA ARG A 75 24.55 -2.77 -4.06
C ARG A 75 24.59 -3.81 -2.94
N ARG A 76 23.94 -3.55 -1.80
CA ARG A 76 23.88 -4.49 -0.67
C ARG A 76 22.70 -5.45 -0.83
N PRO A 77 22.92 -6.73 -1.15
CA PRO A 77 21.84 -7.63 -1.57
C PRO A 77 20.80 -7.87 -0.48
N VAL A 78 21.23 -8.03 0.78
CA VAL A 78 20.33 -8.35 1.90
C VAL A 78 19.44 -7.15 2.29
N PRO A 79 19.98 -5.95 2.59
CA PRO A 79 19.17 -4.74 2.77
C PRO A 79 18.27 -4.41 1.58
N SER A 80 18.78 -4.58 0.35
CA SER A 80 18.01 -4.31 -0.87
C SER A 80 16.78 -5.22 -0.97
N MET A 81 16.96 -6.53 -0.78
CA MET A 81 15.84 -7.48 -0.77
C MET A 81 14.81 -7.15 0.31
N GLY A 82 15.24 -6.81 1.53
CA GLY A 82 14.34 -6.38 2.59
C GLY A 82 13.48 -5.17 2.20
N ARG A 83 14.08 -4.19 1.50
CA ARG A 83 13.34 -3.03 0.96
C ARG A 83 12.39 -3.41 -0.16
N ILE A 84 12.77 -4.30 -1.07
CA ILE A 84 11.93 -4.75 -2.18
C ILE A 84 10.67 -5.42 -1.62
N PHE A 85 10.83 -6.46 -0.80
CA PHE A 85 9.69 -7.17 -0.20
C PHE A 85 8.87 -6.24 0.70
N GLY A 86 9.53 -5.35 1.45
CA GLY A 86 8.83 -4.40 2.31
C GLY A 86 7.99 -3.41 1.52
N SER A 87 8.52 -2.93 0.40
CA SER A 87 7.79 -2.03 -0.49
C SER A 87 6.60 -2.75 -1.12
N VAL A 88 6.79 -3.98 -1.62
CA VAL A 88 5.68 -4.78 -2.18
C VAL A 88 4.55 -4.92 -1.17
N ILE A 89 4.87 -5.21 0.09
CA ILE A 89 3.85 -5.36 1.15
C ILE A 89 3.19 -4.03 1.50
N LEU A 90 3.94 -2.93 1.59
CA LEU A 90 3.39 -1.61 1.91
C LEU A 90 2.47 -1.06 0.81
N PHE A 91 2.84 -1.28 -0.45
CA PHE A 91 2.07 -0.82 -1.61
C PHE A 91 0.99 -1.83 -2.04
N ALA A 92 0.89 -2.99 -1.39
CA ALA A 92 -0.19 -3.93 -1.67
C ALA A 92 -1.54 -3.36 -1.24
N ALA A 93 -2.55 -3.56 -2.08
CA ALA A 93 -3.94 -3.22 -1.75
C ALA A 93 -4.48 -4.06 -0.57
N THR A 94 -3.90 -5.24 -0.38
CA THR A 94 -4.25 -6.20 0.66
C THR A 94 -2.98 -6.77 1.26
N VAL A 95 -2.87 -6.74 2.58
CA VAL A 95 -1.76 -7.36 3.32
C VAL A 95 -2.30 -8.55 4.09
N TYR A 96 -2.02 -9.75 3.59
CA TYR A 96 -2.31 -10.94 4.35
C TYR A 96 -1.20 -11.20 5.38
N PRO A 97 -1.52 -11.69 6.58
CA PRO A 97 -0.54 -11.98 7.62
C PRO A 97 0.62 -12.88 7.15
N TRP A 98 0.34 -13.87 6.30
CA TRP A 98 1.36 -14.75 5.74
C TRP A 98 2.31 -14.07 4.74
N TYR A 99 1.98 -12.90 4.18
CA TYR A 99 2.93 -12.13 3.37
C TYR A 99 4.13 -11.65 4.20
N LEU A 100 3.98 -11.49 5.51
CA LEU A 100 5.10 -11.09 6.37
C LEU A 100 6.15 -12.20 6.51
N ILE A 101 5.83 -13.45 6.20
CA ILE A 101 6.82 -14.54 6.10
C ILE A 101 7.86 -14.20 5.01
N TRP A 102 7.46 -13.46 3.98
CA TRP A 102 8.35 -13.03 2.89
C TRP A 102 9.25 -11.86 3.25
N ILE A 103 9.15 -11.27 4.44
CA ILE A 103 10.06 -10.22 4.89
C ILE A 103 10.78 -10.56 6.18
N LEU A 104 10.23 -11.49 6.96
CA LEU A 104 10.74 -11.87 8.26
C LEU A 104 12.23 -12.29 8.25
N PRO A 105 12.73 -13.10 7.29
CA PRO A 105 14.14 -13.48 7.28
C PRO A 105 15.09 -12.27 7.18
N TRP A 106 14.76 -11.32 6.30
CA TRP A 106 15.54 -10.10 6.12
C TRP A 106 15.39 -9.17 7.32
N ALA A 107 14.18 -9.01 7.85
CA ALA A 107 13.90 -8.19 9.01
C ALA A 107 14.65 -8.70 10.25
N ALA A 108 14.71 -10.01 10.45
CA ALA A 108 15.47 -10.64 11.52
C ALA A 108 16.99 -10.42 11.34
N THR A 109 17.48 -10.64 10.12
CA THR A 109 18.91 -10.44 9.79
C THR A 109 19.36 -9.00 10.01
N CYS A 110 18.54 -8.04 9.60
CA CYS A 110 18.82 -6.60 9.75
C CYS A 110 18.34 -6.02 11.08
N ARG A 111 17.84 -6.84 12.01
CA ARG A 111 17.24 -6.42 13.29
C ARG A 111 16.21 -5.28 13.14
N HIS A 112 15.44 -5.30 12.05
CA HIS A 112 14.57 -4.21 11.68
C HIS A 112 13.31 -4.17 12.57
N THR A 113 13.36 -3.32 13.59
CA THR A 113 12.36 -3.30 14.68
C THR A 113 10.93 -3.09 14.19
N ALA A 114 10.70 -2.21 13.21
CA ALA A 114 9.35 -1.98 12.67
C ALA A 114 8.75 -3.24 12.02
N TRP A 115 9.50 -3.93 11.16
CA TRP A 115 9.00 -5.13 10.48
C TRP A 115 8.82 -6.32 11.42
N LEU A 116 9.69 -6.45 12.43
CA LEU A 116 9.52 -7.43 13.49
C LEU A 116 8.27 -7.14 14.33
N GLY A 117 8.05 -5.88 14.71
CA GLY A 117 6.86 -5.44 15.43
C GLY A 117 5.57 -5.59 14.61
N LEU A 118 5.60 -5.27 13.32
CA LEU A 118 4.46 -5.52 12.43
C LEU A 118 4.16 -7.02 12.34
N SER A 119 5.20 -7.85 12.25
CA SER A 119 5.04 -9.32 12.17
C SER A 119 4.38 -9.92 13.41
N SER A 120 4.62 -9.36 14.59
CA SER A 120 3.92 -9.80 15.80
C SER A 120 2.49 -9.25 15.89
N LEU A 121 2.27 -7.99 15.51
CA LEU A 121 0.97 -7.33 15.62
C LEU A 121 -0.03 -7.73 14.54
N ILE A 122 0.43 -8.17 13.36
CA ILE A 122 -0.47 -8.43 12.23
C ILE A 122 -1.49 -9.53 12.53
N LEU A 123 -1.19 -10.45 13.45
CA LEU A 123 -2.11 -11.53 13.83
C LEU A 123 -3.41 -10.98 14.47
N LEU A 124 -3.35 -9.77 15.05
CA LEU A 124 -4.53 -9.08 15.56
C LEU A 124 -5.54 -8.75 14.45
N SER A 125 -5.12 -8.74 13.17
CA SER A 125 -6.02 -8.55 12.03
C SER A 125 -7.06 -9.67 11.87
N TYR A 126 -6.85 -10.83 12.49
CA TYR A 126 -7.81 -11.92 12.50
C TYR A 126 -8.89 -11.76 13.58
N ILE A 127 -8.71 -10.89 14.58
CA ILE A 127 -9.66 -10.75 15.70
C ILE A 127 -11.09 -10.49 15.18
N PRO A 128 -11.35 -9.55 14.25
CA PRO A 128 -12.70 -9.31 13.73
C PRO A 128 -13.37 -10.56 13.13
N GLN A 129 -12.58 -11.50 12.62
CA GLN A 129 -13.10 -12.73 12.02
C GLN A 129 -13.57 -13.73 13.07
N PHE A 130 -12.96 -13.71 14.25
CA PHE A 130 -13.31 -14.60 15.36
C PHE A 130 -14.37 -13.99 16.30
N THR A 131 -14.51 -12.67 16.32
CA THR A 131 -15.37 -11.98 17.29
C THR A 131 -16.66 -11.39 16.69
N GLU A 132 -16.97 -11.68 15.43
CA GLU A 132 -18.11 -11.11 14.68
C GLU A 132 -18.14 -9.56 14.67
N VAL A 133 -17.01 -8.92 14.99
CA VAL A 133 -16.90 -7.46 15.03
C VAL A 133 -16.88 -6.97 13.59
N PRO A 134 -17.67 -5.94 13.23
CA PRO A 134 -17.65 -5.40 11.88
C PRO A 134 -16.24 -4.94 11.53
N LEU A 135 -15.82 -5.21 10.29
CA LEU A 135 -14.52 -4.81 9.75
C LEU A 135 -14.48 -3.28 9.61
N PHE A 136 -14.13 -2.62 10.70
CA PHE A 136 -13.94 -1.18 10.72
C PHE A 136 -12.45 -0.82 10.54
N PRO A 137 -12.14 0.25 9.80
CA PRO A 137 -10.75 0.65 9.53
C PRO A 137 -9.93 0.92 10.79
N TRP A 138 -10.57 1.46 11.84
CA TRP A 138 -9.89 1.76 13.10
C TRP A 138 -9.38 0.52 13.83
N VAL A 139 -9.91 -0.67 13.54
CA VAL A 139 -9.39 -1.93 14.12
C VAL A 139 -7.95 -2.20 13.66
N TYR A 140 -7.54 -1.64 12.52
CA TYR A 140 -6.18 -1.76 12.02
C TYR A 140 -5.23 -0.67 12.53
N LEU A 141 -5.74 0.39 13.18
CA LEU A 141 -4.89 1.46 13.76
C LEU A 141 -3.90 0.92 14.82
N PRO A 142 -4.30 0.02 15.74
CA PRO A 142 -3.37 -0.60 16.69
C PRO A 142 -2.26 -1.42 16.04
N ILE A 143 -2.41 -1.82 14.77
CA ILE A 143 -1.40 -2.57 14.02
C ILE A 143 -0.49 -1.58 13.28
N TRP A 144 -1.08 -0.64 12.55
CA TRP A 144 -0.34 0.26 11.66
C TRP A 144 0.34 1.43 12.38
N ILE A 145 -0.25 1.98 13.45
CA ILE A 145 0.36 3.10 14.19
C ILE A 145 1.71 2.68 14.80
N PRO A 146 1.82 1.57 15.56
CA PRO A 146 3.10 1.14 16.10
C PRO A 146 4.13 0.87 14.99
N PHE A 147 3.71 0.26 13.89
CA PHE A 147 4.58 0.07 12.74
C PHE A 147 5.13 1.39 12.20
N LEU A 148 4.28 2.39 11.94
CA LEU A 148 4.70 3.69 11.41
C LEU A 148 5.61 4.45 12.38
N VAL A 149 5.34 4.37 13.69
CA VAL A 149 6.18 4.97 14.73
C VAL A 149 7.56 4.31 14.73
N LEU A 150 7.62 2.97 14.77
CA LEU A 150 8.87 2.23 14.74
C LEU A 150 9.63 2.45 13.43
N PHE A 151 8.95 2.55 12.30
CA PHE A 151 9.55 2.72 10.98
C PHE A 151 10.34 4.03 10.86
N ARG A 152 9.98 5.06 11.62
CA ARG A 152 10.70 6.35 11.67
C ARG A 152 11.94 6.33 12.56
N LEU A 153 12.12 5.30 13.39
CA LEU A 153 13.27 5.21 14.28
C LEU A 153 14.57 4.91 13.49
N PRO A 154 15.73 5.41 13.94
CA PRO A 154 17.02 5.08 13.32
C PRO A 154 17.33 3.57 13.27
N SER A 155 16.80 2.81 14.24
CA SER A 155 16.92 1.35 14.31
C SER A 155 16.08 0.58 13.28
N SER A 156 15.25 1.28 12.50
CA SER A 156 14.45 0.74 11.39
C SER A 156 15.11 0.99 10.04
N ARG A 157 16.45 1.09 10.01
CA ARG A 157 17.20 1.11 8.77
C ARG A 157 17.58 -0.31 8.40
N TRP A 158 17.37 -0.67 7.14
CA TRP A 158 17.91 -1.89 6.56
C TRP A 158 19.44 -1.83 6.57
N SER A 159 20.06 -2.40 7.61
CA SER A 159 21.51 -2.46 7.84
C SER A 159 21.86 -3.77 8.54
N ILE A 160 23.07 -4.27 8.29
CA ILE A 160 23.64 -5.45 8.98
C ILE A 160 24.69 -5.00 10.02
N ASP A 161 25.05 -3.71 9.99
CA ASP A 161 26.08 -3.09 10.84
C ASP A 161 25.62 -2.92 12.30
#